data_AF-A0A519FHG8-F1
#
_entry.id   AF-A0A519FHG8-F1
#
_cell.length_a   1.000
_cell.length_b   1.000
_cell.length_c   1.000
_cell.angle_alpha   90.00
_cell.angle_beta   90.00
_cell.angle_gamma   90.00
#
_symmetry.space_group_name_H-M   'P 1'
#
loop_
_entity.id
_entity.type
_entity.pdbx_description
1 polymer ?
#
loop_
_entity_poly.entity_id
_entity_poly.type
_entity_poly.pdbx_seq_one_letter_code
_entity_poly.pdbx_strand_id
1 'polypeptide(L)' 'MEEDKPAAKKRRGRPAVDPDQQTQPIALRLTAAQREKLTKLGGPPWVRDKIDKAKLPKE' A
#
# COMPACT_ATOMS: atom_id res chain seq x y z
N MET A 1 27.32 40.96 -2.13
CA MET A 1 26.62 40.65 -0.87
C MET A 1 25.17 40.47 -1.23
N GLU A 2 24.85 39.24 -1.66
CA GLU A 2 24.16 38.22 -0.82
C GLU A 2 22.67 38.52 -0.81
N GLU A 3 21.93 38.01 -1.80
CA GLU A 3 21.10 36.80 -1.68
C GLU A 3 20.16 36.84 -0.47
N ASP A 4 18.88 37.15 -0.71
CA ASP A 4 17.79 36.71 0.17
C ASP A 4 16.66 36.12 -0.69
N LYS A 5 16.80 34.82 -0.98
CA LYS A 5 15.74 33.98 -1.54
C LYS A 5 14.72 33.76 -0.43
N PRO A 6 13.43 34.14 -0.58
CA PRO A 6 12.46 33.84 0.45
C PRO A 6 12.29 32.32 0.54
N ALA A 7 12.65 31.79 1.71
CA ALA A 7 12.61 30.37 2.04
C ALA A 7 11.25 29.75 1.66
N ALA A 8 11.30 28.72 0.81
CA ALA A 8 10.16 27.92 0.45
C ALA A 8 9.51 27.35 1.71
N LYS A 9 8.35 27.91 2.09
CA LYS A 9 7.52 27.42 3.20
C LYS A 9 7.30 25.92 3.01
N LYS A 10 7.89 25.11 3.91
CA LYS A 10 7.68 23.66 4.03
C LYS A 10 6.18 23.38 3.97
N ARG A 11 5.72 22.77 2.87
CA ARG A 11 4.33 22.32 2.71
C ARG A 11 4.02 21.35 3.86
N ARG A 12 3.16 21.78 4.79
CA ARG A 12 2.54 20.91 5.79
C ARG A 12 1.55 20.00 5.07
N GLY A 13 1.95 18.77 4.78
CA GLY A 13 1.09 17.75 4.19
C GLY A 13 1.89 16.47 3.96
N ARG A 14 1.22 15.32 4.11
CA ARG A 14 1.79 14.01 3.71
C ARG A 14 2.21 14.13 2.23
N PRO A 15 3.41 13.65 1.84
CA PRO A 15 3.80 13.62 0.43
C PRO A 15 2.68 12.97 -0.39
N ALA A 16 2.41 13.51 -1.58
CA ALA A 16 1.45 12.93 -2.50
C ALA A 16 1.88 11.48 -2.76
N VAL A 17 0.97 10.53 -2.52
CA VAL A 17 1.22 9.13 -2.88
C VAL A 17 1.29 9.07 -4.39
N ASP A 18 2.37 8.51 -4.94
CA ASP A 18 2.52 8.32 -6.38
C ASP A 18 1.26 7.62 -6.95
N PRO A 19 0.73 8.09 -8.08
CA PRO A 19 -0.48 7.51 -8.68
C PRO A 19 -0.32 6.02 -9.00
N ASP A 20 0.89 5.58 -9.35
CA ASP A 20 1.26 4.17 -9.58
C ASP A 20 1.31 3.31 -8.31
N GLN A 21 1.22 3.90 -7.11
CA GLN A 21 1.17 3.19 -5.82
C GLN A 21 -0.19 3.30 -5.12
N GLN A 22 -1.24 3.72 -5.84
CA GLN A 22 -2.59 3.77 -5.27
C GLN A 22 -3.11 2.36 -4.96
N THR A 23 -2.93 1.92 -3.72
CA THR A 23 -3.53 0.69 -3.22
C THR A 23 -5.01 0.90 -2.96
N GLN A 24 -5.87 0.10 -3.60
CA GLN A 24 -7.29 0.09 -3.29
C GLN A 24 -7.55 -0.76 -2.03
N PRO A 25 -8.22 -0.22 -1.00
CA PRO A 25 -8.58 -1.00 0.17
C PRO A 25 -9.69 -2.00 -0.19
N ILE A 26 -9.49 -3.27 0.13
CA ILE A 26 -10.52 -4.30 0.05
C ILE A 26 -10.90 -4.75 1.46
N ALA A 27 -12.20 -4.83 1.74
CA ALA A 27 -12.71 -5.40 2.98
C ALA A 27 -13.05 -6.88 2.76
N LEU A 28 -12.24 -7.78 3.33
CA LEU A 28 -12.45 -9.22 3.28
C LEU A 28 -12.95 -9.73 4.64
N ARG A 29 -14.08 -10.43 4.66
CA ARG A 29 -14.54 -11.15 5.86
C ARG A 29 -13.80 -12.48 5.94
N LEU A 30 -13.13 -12.71 7.07
CA LEU A 30 -12.38 -13.93 7.35
C LEU A 30 -12.89 -14.54 8.66
N THR A 31 -12.82 -15.86 8.79
CA THR A 31 -12.96 -16.51 10.10
C THR A 31 -11.78 -16.17 11.00
N ALA A 32 -11.93 -16.32 12.32
CA ALA A 32 -10.83 -16.08 13.27
C ALA A 32 -9.58 -16.92 12.93
N ALA A 33 -9.77 -18.20 12.62
CA ALA A 33 -8.69 -19.10 12.24
C ALA A 33 -7.98 -18.67 10.94
N GLN A 34 -8.73 -18.19 9.94
CA GLN A 34 -8.15 -17.66 8.70
C GLN A 34 -7.36 -16.37 8.95
N ARG A 35 -7.86 -15.49 9.82
CA ARG A 35 -7.16 -14.25 10.20
C ARG A 35 -5.86 -14.53 10.95
N GLU A 36 -5.87 -15.45 11.92
CA GLU A 36 -4.64 -15.87 12.61
C GLU A 36 -3.63 -16.49 11.65
N LYS A 37 -4.09 -17.36 10.75
CA LYS A 37 -3.24 -17.95 9.72
C LYS A 37 -2.64 -16.85 8.83
N LEU A 38 -3.43 -15.88 8.41
CA LEU A 38 -2.96 -14.75 7.60
C LEU A 38 -1.89 -13.93 8.34
N THR A 39 -2.08 -13.67 9.64
CA THR A 39 -1.06 -13.01 10.47
C THR A 39 0.24 -13.81 10.50
N LYS A 40 0.18 -15.14 10.70
CA LYS A 40 1.36 -16.02 10.70
C LYS A 40 2.06 -16.10 9.34
N LEU A 41 1.32 -15.93 8.24
CA LEU A 41 1.84 -15.93 6.88
C LEU A 41 2.47 -14.59 6.47
N GLY A 42 2.40 -13.55 7.31
CA GLY A 42 2.98 -12.23 7.02
C GLY A 42 1.96 -11.17 6.59
N GLY A 43 0.66 -11.46 6.67
CA GLY A 43 -0.40 -10.46 6.50
C GLY A 43 -0.64 -10.05 5.04
N PRO A 44 -0.98 -8.78 4.78
CA PRO A 44 -1.30 -8.29 3.44
C PRO A 44 -0.22 -8.52 2.36
N PRO A 45 1.09 -8.40 2.62
CA PRO A 45 2.14 -8.74 1.65
C PRO A 45 2.04 -10.17 1.10
N TRP A 46 1.69 -11.15 1.94
CA TRP A 46 1.53 -12.54 1.51
C TRP A 46 0.36 -12.70 0.53
N VAL A 47 -0.74 -11.97 0.76
CA VAL A 47 -1.89 -11.97 -0.15
C VAL A 47 -1.49 -11.40 -1.52
N ARG A 48 -0.72 -10.31 -1.54
CA ARG A 48 -0.23 -9.69 -2.78
C ARG A 48 0.64 -10.65 -3.57
N ASP A 49 1.61 -11.31 -2.93
CA ASP A 49 2.46 -12.33 -3.57
C ASP A 49 1.65 -13.49 -4.17
N LYS A 50 0.58 -13.92 -3.48
CA LYS A 50 -0.32 -14.95 -4.01
C LYS A 50 -1.12 -14.48 -5.22
N ILE A 51 -1.54 -13.21 -5.25
CA ILE A 51 -2.24 -12.61 -6.39
C ILE A 51 -1.29 -12.50 -7.58
N ASP A 52 -0.08 -11.97 -7.39
CA ASP A 52 0.93 -11.83 -8.45
C ASP A 52 1.30 -13.18 -9.10
N LYS A 53 1.34 -14.26 -8.31
CA LYS A 53 1.64 -15.61 -8.80
C LYS A 53 0.42 -16.33 -9.39
N ALA A 54 -0.80 -15.85 -9.14
CA ALA A 54 -2.00 -16.50 -9.61
C ALA A 54 -2.18 -16.26 -11.12
N LYS A 55 -2.37 -17.33 -11.88
CA LYS A 55 -2.79 -17.23 -13.28
C LYS A 55 -4.29 -16.98 -13.30
N LEU A 56 -4.73 -16.00 -14.10
CA LEU A 56 -6.15 -15.81 -14.38
C LEU A 56 -6.69 -17.03 -15.14
N PRO A 57 -7.89 -17.52 -14.82
CA PRO A 57 -8.53 -18.56 -15.63
C PRO A 57 -8.74 -18.01 -17.05
N LYS A 58 -8.46 -18.84 -18.06
CA LYS A 58 -8.83 -18.54 -19.44
C LYS A 58 -10.32 -18.82 -19.59
N GLU A 59 -11.08 -17.79 -19.96
CA GLU A 59 -12.46 -17.93 -20.43
C GLU A 59 -12.53 -18.78 -21.71
#